data_AF-A0A2V4VQ84-F1
#
_entry.id   AF-A0A2V4VQ84-F1
#
_cell.length_a   1.000
_cell.length_b   1.000
_cell.length_c   1.000
_cell.angle_alpha   90.00
_cell.angle_beta   90.00
_cell.angle_gamma   90.00
#
_symmetry.space_group_name_H-M   'P 1'
#
loop_
_entity.id
_entity.type
_entity.pdbx_description
1 polymer ?
#
loop_
_entity_poly.entity_id
_entity_poly.type
_entity_poly.pdbx_seq_one_letter_code
_entity_poly.pdbx_strand_id
1 'polypeptide(L)'
;MEKTLEILRLLSIFATIVLPIVMVYKHQFSKKSRLASWQIFFIGIVVVWLLVQIGVYFTDAYLQAKLDVFDLDGNGFFTSDERSEAQHQAMMRVTSDTGRAFAPITGAIFAFGYMSILIIFFKLVGFFTKKEPSSKA
;
A
#
# COMPACT_ATOMS: atom_id res chain seq x y z
N MET A 1 -0.58 -21.93 -2.49
CA MET A 1 -0.77 -20.66 -3.23
C MET A 1 -1.39 -19.60 -2.33
N GLU A 2 -2.52 -19.89 -1.67
CA GLU A 2 -3.22 -18.96 -0.75
C GLU A 2 -2.29 -18.30 0.30
N LYS A 3 -1.51 -19.09 1.06
CA LYS A 3 -0.56 -18.57 2.06
C LYS A 3 0.49 -17.64 1.45
N THR A 4 0.94 -17.90 0.23
CA THR A 4 1.91 -17.06 -0.48
C THR A 4 1.30 -15.69 -0.81
N LEU A 5 0.06 -15.68 -1.31
CA LEU A 5 -0.67 -14.45 -1.62
C LEU A 5 -0.99 -13.63 -0.36
N GLU A 6 -1.31 -14.31 0.74
CA GLU A 6 -1.49 -13.67 2.04
C GLU A 6 -0.21 -12.97 2.53
N ILE A 7 0.94 -13.66 2.46
CA ILE A 7 2.24 -13.06 2.81
C ILE A 7 2.55 -11.86 1.91
N LEU A 8 2.35 -11.98 0.59
CA LEU A 8 2.60 -10.89 -0.35
C LEU A 8 1.71 -9.67 -0.09
N ARG A 9 0.43 -9.89 0.25
CA ARG A 9 -0.50 -8.84 0.69
C ARG A 9 0.03 -8.13 1.92
N LEU A 10 0.44 -8.86 2.95
CA LEU A 10 0.98 -8.26 4.18
C LEU A 10 2.27 -7.48 3.93
N LEU A 11 3.17 -8.02 3.09
CA LEU A 11 4.41 -7.34 2.71
C LEU A 11 4.15 -6.04 1.94
N SER A 12 3.15 -6.01 1.06
CA SER A 12 2.79 -4.79 0.32
C SER A 12 2.29 -3.67 1.24
N ILE A 13 1.49 -4.02 2.26
CA ILE A 13 1.00 -3.08 3.28
C ILE A 13 2.18 -2.54 4.09
N PHE A 14 3.06 -3.42 4.55
CA PHE A 14 4.25 -3.04 5.29
C PHE A 14 5.17 -2.13 4.47
N ALA A 15 5.41 -2.45 3.20
CA ALA A 15 6.22 -1.65 2.29
C ALA A 15 5.65 -0.25 2.07
N THR A 16 4.31 -0.13 1.98
CA THR A 16 3.59 1.15 1.81
C THR A 16 3.85 2.11 2.96
N ILE A 17 4.06 1.59 4.18
CA ILE A 17 4.36 2.40 5.37
C ILE A 17 5.86 2.68 5.47
N VAL A 18 6.70 1.64 5.35
CA VAL A 18 8.12 1.76 5.70
C VAL A 18 8.93 2.49 4.63
N LEU A 19 8.73 2.20 3.35
CA LEU A 19 9.55 2.76 2.28
C LEU A 19 9.46 4.29 2.21
N PRO A 20 8.26 4.92 2.25
CA PRO A 20 8.15 6.37 2.21
C PRO A 20 8.75 7.05 3.45
N ILE A 21 8.61 6.44 4.63
CA ILE A 21 9.25 6.92 5.86
C ILE A 21 10.78 6.92 5.70
N VAL A 22 11.37 5.79 5.26
CA VAL A 22 12.82 5.68 5.06
C VAL A 22 13.30 6.66 4.01
N MET A 23 12.55 6.84 2.93
CA MET A 23 12.88 7.78 1.85
C MET A 23 12.92 9.23 2.36
N VAL A 24 11.87 9.68 3.07
CA VAL A 24 11.79 11.04 3.61
C VAL A 24 12.82 11.26 4.73
N TYR A 25 13.00 10.28 5.63
CA TYR A 25 14.03 10.33 6.68
C TYR A 25 15.43 10.50 6.09
N LYS A 26 15.80 9.65 5.11
CA LYS A 26 17.09 9.75 4.43
C LYS A 26 17.25 11.09 3.75
N HIS A 27 16.22 11.61 3.07
CA HIS A 27 16.29 12.93 2.44
C HIS A 27 16.52 14.06 3.47
N GLN A 28 15.81 14.03 4.60
CA GLN A 28 15.85 15.12 5.59
C GLN A 28 17.14 15.14 6.42
N PHE A 29 17.67 13.97 6.80
CA PHE A 29 18.80 13.88 7.72
C PHE A 29 20.13 13.48 7.06
N SER A 30 20.12 13.00 5.80
CA SER A 30 21.37 12.73 5.08
C SER A 30 21.90 14.00 4.42
N LYS A 31 23.15 14.36 4.72
CA LYS A 31 23.86 15.49 4.09
C LYS A 31 24.15 15.30 2.58
N LYS A 32 23.75 14.16 2.00
CA LYS A 32 24.13 13.72 0.64
C LYS A 32 22.97 13.72 -0.37
N SER A 33 21.77 14.17 0.01
CA SER A 33 20.64 14.20 -0.92
C SER A 33 20.91 15.19 -2.07
N ARG A 34 21.01 14.68 -3.30
CA ARG A 34 21.06 15.51 -4.53
C ARG A 34 19.68 16.01 -4.96
N LEU A 35 18.61 15.38 -4.49
CA LEU A 35 17.25 15.70 -4.87
C LEU A 35 16.70 16.81 -3.97
N ALA A 36 15.94 17.72 -4.58
CA ALA A 36 15.17 18.73 -3.86
C ALA A 36 13.93 18.11 -3.18
N SER A 37 13.43 18.74 -2.12
CA SER A 37 12.30 18.19 -1.35
C SER A 37 11.02 18.02 -2.18
N TRP A 38 10.78 18.89 -3.17
CA TRP A 38 9.62 18.76 -4.05
C TRP A 38 9.75 17.54 -4.98
N GLN A 39 10.96 17.15 -5.40
CA GLN A 39 11.18 15.94 -6.19
C GLN A 39 10.89 14.69 -5.36
N ILE A 40 11.36 14.65 -4.12
CA ILE A 40 11.06 13.56 -3.17
C ILE A 40 9.56 13.45 -2.90
N PHE A 41 8.84 14.58 -2.84
CA PHE A 41 7.39 14.59 -2.70
C PHE A 41 6.70 13.89 -3.88
N PHE A 42 6.97 14.31 -5.12
CA PHE A 42 6.32 13.71 -6.30
C PHE A 42 6.74 12.26 -6.52
N ILE A 43 8.03 11.93 -6.35
CA ILE A 43 8.50 10.54 -6.42
C ILE A 43 7.80 9.70 -5.35
N GLY A 44 7.68 10.22 -4.12
CA GLY A 44 7.00 9.55 -3.03
C GLY A 44 5.53 9.29 -3.30
N ILE A 45 4.81 10.25 -3.90
CA ILE A 45 3.40 10.06 -4.30
C ILE A 45 3.29 8.89 -5.27
N VAL A 46 4.12 8.87 -6.32
CA VAL A 46 4.11 7.79 -7.32
C VAL A 46 4.44 6.45 -6.68
N VAL A 47 5.46 6.39 -5.82
CA VAL A 47 5.86 5.16 -5.12
C VAL A 47 4.74 4.66 -4.21
N VAL A 48 4.15 5.51 -3.38
CA VAL A 48 3.04 5.13 -2.48
C VAL A 48 1.84 4.66 -3.30
N TRP A 49 1.49 5.39 -4.35
CA TRP A 49 0.37 5.04 -5.22
C TRP A 49 0.56 3.67 -5.86
N LEU A 50 1.75 3.38 -6.42
CA LEU A 50 2.09 2.07 -6.97
C LEU A 50 2.03 0.96 -5.92
N LEU A 51 2.56 1.20 -4.72
CA LEU A 51 2.51 0.22 -3.62
C LEU A 51 1.06 -0.11 -3.21
N VAL A 52 0.19 0.90 -3.19
CA VAL A 52 -1.26 0.68 -2.96
C VAL A 52 -1.86 -0.18 -4.07
N GLN A 53 -1.56 0.10 -5.35
CA GLN A 53 -2.07 -0.73 -6.47
C GLN A 53 -1.55 -2.18 -6.40
N ILE A 54 -0.30 -2.38 -6.01
CA ILE A 54 0.28 -3.72 -5.79
C ILE A 54 -0.46 -4.45 -4.67
N GLY A 55 -0.80 -3.75 -3.57
CA GLY A 55 -1.57 -4.34 -2.48
C GLY A 55 -3.00 -4.72 -2.89
N VAL A 56 -3.64 -3.90 -3.74
CA VAL A 56 -4.94 -4.21 -4.33
C VAL A 56 -4.84 -5.44 -5.22
N TYR A 57 -3.83 -5.51 -6.10
CA TYR A 57 -3.59 -6.66 -6.97
C TYR A 57 -3.44 -7.97 -6.19
N PHE A 58 -2.62 -7.98 -5.14
CA PHE A 58 -2.46 -9.20 -4.32
C PHE A 58 -3.72 -9.55 -3.52
N THR A 59 -4.50 -8.55 -3.10
CA THR A 59 -5.77 -8.80 -2.43
C THR A 59 -6.80 -9.40 -3.39
N ASP A 60 -6.85 -8.91 -4.63
CA ASP A 60 -7.71 -9.45 -5.68
C ASP A 60 -7.33 -10.89 -6.02
N ALA A 61 -6.05 -11.14 -6.30
CA ALA A 61 -5.54 -12.49 -6.53
C ALA A 61 -5.80 -13.44 -5.36
N TYR A 62 -5.68 -12.97 -4.11
CA TYR A 62 -5.98 -13.76 -2.93
C TYR A 62 -7.46 -14.14 -2.82
N LEU A 63 -8.38 -13.21 -3.09
CA LEU A 63 -9.81 -13.51 -3.03
C LEU A 63 -10.27 -14.36 -4.21
N GLN A 64 -9.70 -14.14 -5.40
CA GLN A 64 -9.95 -14.99 -6.55
C GLN A 64 -9.47 -16.42 -6.27
N ALA A 65 -8.25 -16.60 -5.76
CA ALA A 65 -7.74 -17.92 -5.38
C ALA A 65 -8.60 -18.63 -4.32
N LYS A 66 -9.35 -17.89 -3.48
CA LYS A 66 -10.32 -18.47 -2.53
C LYS A 66 -11.62 -18.87 -3.19
N LEU A 67 -12.05 -18.13 -4.21
CA LEU A 67 -13.24 -18.42 -4.98
C LEU A 67 -13.00 -19.62 -5.92
N ASP A 68 -11.82 -19.71 -6.51
CA ASP A 68 -11.43 -20.77 -7.46
C ASP A 68 -11.40 -22.16 -6.82
N VAL A 69 -11.31 -22.26 -5.48
CA VAL A 69 -11.39 -23.56 -4.77
C VAL A 69 -12.75 -24.26 -4.99
N PHE A 70 -13.78 -23.49 -5.32
CA PHE A 70 -15.13 -24.02 -5.58
C PHE A 70 -15.35 -24.42 -7.06
N ASP A 71 -14.43 -24.07 -7.97
CA ASP A 71 -14.45 -24.49 -9.37
C ASP A 71 -13.75 -25.85 -9.46
N LEU A 72 -14.52 -26.93 -9.32
CA LEU A 72 -14.01 -28.29 -9.17
C LEU A 72 -13.58 -28.87 -10.51
N ASP A 73 -14.22 -28.45 -11.61
CA ASP A 73 -13.88 -28.89 -12.96
C ASP A 73 -12.93 -27.93 -13.70
N GLY A 74 -12.67 -26.74 -13.15
CA GLY A 74 -11.70 -25.77 -13.64
C GLY A 74 -12.15 -25.06 -14.92
N ASN A 75 -13.45 -25.02 -15.19
CA ASN A 75 -13.99 -24.46 -16.42
C ASN A 75 -14.24 -22.93 -16.33
N GLY A 76 -14.06 -22.32 -15.15
CA GLY A 76 -14.28 -20.90 -14.88
C GLY A 76 -15.74 -20.50 -14.60
N PHE A 77 -16.65 -21.47 -14.52
CA PHE A 77 -18.08 -21.30 -14.26
C PHE A 77 -18.56 -22.25 -13.15
N PHE A 78 -19.40 -21.74 -12.26
CA PHE A 78 -19.99 -22.56 -11.20
C PHE A 78 -21.27 -23.25 -11.68
N THR A 79 -21.18 -24.58 -11.81
CA THR A 79 -22.31 -25.48 -12.07
C THR A 79 -23.21 -25.62 -10.84
N SER A 80 -24.38 -26.25 -11.02
CA SER A 80 -25.38 -26.42 -9.95
C SER A 80 -24.81 -27.10 -8.71
N ASP A 81 -23.88 -28.04 -8.92
CA ASP A 81 -23.33 -28.90 -7.87
C ASP A 81 -22.19 -28.20 -7.09
N GLU A 82 -21.64 -27.11 -7.64
CA GLU A 82 -20.56 -26.29 -7.05
C GLU A 82 -21.11 -25.08 -6.27
N ARG A 83 -22.41 -24.77 -6.45
CA ARG A 83 -23.09 -23.66 -5.77
C ARG A 83 -23.41 -24.03 -4.34
N SER A 84 -22.50 -23.66 -3.45
CA SER A 84 -22.69 -23.70 -2.00
C SER A 84 -22.85 -22.30 -1.42
N GLU A 85 -23.40 -22.21 -0.21
CA GLU A 85 -23.45 -20.95 0.55
C GLU A 85 -22.04 -20.36 0.77
N ALA A 86 -21.04 -21.22 1.01
CA ALA A 86 -19.64 -20.81 1.15
C ALA A 86 -19.07 -20.22 -0.15
N GLN A 87 -19.42 -20.79 -1.30
CA GLN A 87 -19.06 -20.28 -2.62
C GLN A 87 -19.72 -18.91 -2.85
N HIS A 88 -21.00 -18.75 -2.52
CA HIS A 88 -21.70 -17.48 -2.66
C HIS A 88 -21.05 -16.38 -1.81
N GLN A 89 -20.66 -16.68 -0.58
CA GLN A 89 -19.93 -15.75 0.28
C GLN A 89 -18.55 -15.38 -0.28
N ALA A 90 -17.83 -16.34 -0.86
CA ALA A 90 -16.55 -16.07 -1.53
C ALA A 90 -16.74 -15.16 -2.76
N MET A 91 -17.77 -15.41 -3.57
CA MET A 91 -18.13 -14.59 -4.72
C MET A 91 -18.48 -13.15 -4.32
N MET A 92 -19.26 -12.99 -3.25
CA MET A 92 -19.58 -11.68 -2.70
C MET A 92 -18.32 -10.93 -2.29
N ARG A 93 -17.35 -11.59 -1.63
CA ARG A 93 -16.08 -10.96 -1.24
C ARG A 93 -15.23 -10.50 -2.43
N VAL A 94 -15.30 -11.17 -3.58
CA VAL A 94 -14.62 -10.73 -4.80
C VAL A 94 -15.33 -9.52 -5.41
N THR A 95 -16.66 -9.58 -5.51
CA THR A 95 -17.46 -8.62 -6.29
C THR A 95 -17.89 -7.37 -5.52
N SER A 96 -18.08 -7.46 -4.21
CA SER A 96 -18.63 -6.38 -3.38
C SER A 96 -17.55 -5.47 -2.75
N ASP A 97 -16.49 -5.15 -3.49
CA ASP A 97 -15.39 -4.31 -2.98
C ASP A 97 -15.23 -3.00 -3.76
N THR A 98 -16.05 -2.03 -3.37
CA THR A 98 -15.99 -0.64 -3.84
C THR A 98 -14.63 0.01 -3.57
N GLY A 99 -13.96 -0.37 -2.48
CA GLY A 99 -12.66 0.18 -2.11
C GLY A 99 -11.59 -0.17 -3.14
N ARG A 100 -11.53 -1.43 -3.57
CA ARG A 100 -10.63 -1.88 -4.64
C ARG A 100 -10.97 -1.26 -5.99
N ALA A 101 -12.26 -1.18 -6.34
CA ALA A 101 -12.69 -0.58 -7.60
C ALA A 101 -12.25 0.89 -7.74
N PHE A 102 -12.34 1.67 -6.65
CA PHE A 102 -11.91 3.07 -6.62
C PHE A 102 -10.47 3.28 -6.14
N ALA A 103 -9.69 2.21 -5.93
CA ALA A 103 -8.32 2.30 -5.43
C ALA A 103 -7.38 3.16 -6.31
N PRO A 104 -7.51 3.22 -7.64
CA PRO A 104 -6.67 4.12 -8.44
C PRO A 104 -6.84 5.60 -8.06
N ILE A 105 -8.07 6.03 -7.78
CA ILE A 105 -8.40 7.42 -7.45
C ILE A 105 -8.16 7.68 -5.95
N THR A 106 -8.75 6.86 -5.09
CA THR A 106 -8.63 7.01 -3.62
C THR A 106 -7.19 6.81 -3.16
N GLY A 107 -6.45 5.88 -3.77
CA GLY A 107 -5.03 5.67 -3.52
C GLY A 107 -4.16 6.86 -3.89
N ALA A 108 -4.52 7.63 -4.94
CA ALA A 108 -3.78 8.84 -5.32
C ALA A 108 -3.98 9.97 -4.30
N ILE A 109 -5.22 10.14 -3.84
CA ILE A 109 -5.57 11.09 -2.78
C ILE A 109 -4.83 10.72 -1.48
N PHE A 110 -4.85 9.43 -1.12
CA PHE A 110 -4.12 8.91 0.03
C PHE A 110 -2.61 9.17 -0.08
N ALA A 111 -2.01 8.86 -1.23
CA ALA A 111 -0.58 9.06 -1.46
C ALA A 111 -0.17 10.53 -1.29
N PHE A 112 -0.97 11.46 -1.81
CA PHE A 112 -0.75 12.89 -1.65
C PHE A 112 -0.79 13.32 -0.18
N GLY A 113 -1.85 12.94 0.54
CA GLY A 113 -2.03 13.28 1.95
C GLY A 113 -0.92 12.69 2.82
N TYR A 114 -0.62 11.41 2.62
CA TYR A 114 0.41 10.69 3.37
C TYR A 114 1.80 11.30 3.20
N MET A 115 2.21 11.59 1.95
CA MET A 115 3.50 12.23 1.69
C MET A 115 3.58 13.65 2.25
N SER A 116 2.47 14.40 2.20
CA SER A 116 2.39 15.75 2.78
C SER A 116 2.64 15.71 4.29
N ILE A 117 1.97 14.80 5.00
CA ILE A 117 2.13 14.60 6.44
C ILE A 117 3.57 14.20 6.76
N LEU A 118 4.15 13.23 6.05
CA LEU A 118 5.53 12.78 6.31
C LEU A 118 6.56 13.89 6.15
N ILE A 119 6.49 14.67 5.07
CA ILE A 119 7.47 15.75 4.84
C ILE A 119 7.33 16.84 5.90
N ILE A 120 6.10 17.25 6.25
CA ILE A 120 5.87 18.26 7.28
C ILE A 120 6.40 17.76 8.63
N PHE A 121 6.05 16.53 9.01
CA PHE A 121 6.50 15.91 10.25
C PHE A 121 8.03 15.89 10.36
N PHE A 122 8.73 15.37 9.36
CA PHE A 122 10.19 15.28 9.40
C PHE A 122 10.88 16.65 9.33
N LYS A 123 10.30 17.64 8.65
CA LYS A 123 10.79 19.02 8.71
C LYS A 123 10.65 19.63 10.10
N LEU A 124 9.52 19.41 10.78
CA LEU A 124 9.31 19.88 12.15
C LEU A 124 10.31 19.23 13.11
N VAL A 125 10.48 17.90 13.04
CA VAL A 125 11.49 17.18 13.85
C VAL A 125 12.91 17.73 13.57
N GLY A 126 13.25 17.95 12.31
CA GLY A 126 14.53 18.55 11.92
C GLY A 126 14.73 19.98 12.43
N PHE A 127 13.65 20.74 12.60
CA PHE A 127 13.71 22.10 13.17
C PHE A 127 13.96 22.06 14.67
N PHE A 128 13.27 21.20 15.42
CA PHE A 128 13.47 21.06 16.87
C PHE A 128 14.84 20.49 17.24
N THR A 129 15.32 19.51 16.47
CA THR A 129 16.64 18.88 16.72
C THR A 129 17.84 19.78 16.42
N LYS A 130 17.69 20.82 15.59
CA LYS A 130 18.73 21.83 15.35
C LYS A 130 18.80 22.92 16.43
N LYS A 131 17.80 22.98 17.31
CA LYS A 131 17.61 24.09 18.25
C LYS A 131 18.26 23.87 19.62
N GLU A 132 19.06 22.83 19.80
CA GLU A 132 20.02 22.74 20.91
C GLU A 132 21.34 23.40 20.50
N PRO A 133 21.56 24.69 20.80
CA PRO A 133 22.91 25.23 20.78
C PRO A 133 23.69 24.53 21.89
N SER A 134 24.93 24.14 21.58
CA SER A 134 25.89 23.70 22.59
C SER A 134 26.04 24.79 23.65
N SER A 135 25.34 24.65 24.77
CA SER A 135 25.70 25.28 26.02
C SER A 135 26.94 24.55 26.53
N LYS A 136 28.10 24.90 25.99
CA LYS A 136 29.38 24.73 26.67
C LYS A 136 30.23 25.96 26.38
N ALA A 137 30.19 26.85 27.37
CA ALA A 137 31.19 27.85 27.68
C ALA A 137 32.55 27.20 27.94
#